data_AF-S7NJ13-F1
#
_entry.id   AF-S7NJ13-F1
#
_cell.length_a   1.000
_cell.length_b   1.000
_cell.length_c   1.000
_cell.angle_alpha   90.00
_cell.angle_beta   90.00
_cell.angle_gamma   90.00
#
_symmetry.space_group_name_H-M   'P 1'
#
loop_
_entity.id
_entity.type
_entity.pdbx_description
1 polymer ?
#
loop_
_entity_poly.entity_id
_entity_poly.type
_entity_poly.pdbx_seq_one_letter_code
_entity_poly.pdbx_strand_id
1 'polypeptide(L)'
;MVGKNVKLYDMVLQFLRTLFLRTRNVHYCTLRAELLMSLHDLDVGDICSVDPCHKFTWCLDACIRERFVDSKRARELQGFLDGVKKGQEQVLG
;
A
#
# COMPACT_ATOMS: atom_id res chain seq x y z
N MET A 1 6.12 17.84 -3.20
CA MET A 1 5.25 16.64 -3.05
C MET A 1 5.20 15.89 -4.37
N VAL A 2 5.03 14.57 -4.33
CA VAL A 2 4.94 13.68 -5.51
C VAL A 2 3.75 14.02 -6.43
N GLY A 3 2.76 14.74 -5.90
CA GLY A 3 1.61 15.25 -6.63
C GLY A 3 0.73 14.11 -7.15
N LYS A 4 0.18 14.28 -8.35
CA LYS A 4 -0.61 13.26 -9.05
C LYS A 4 0.24 12.36 -9.97
N ASN A 5 1.57 12.48 -9.92
CA ASN A 5 2.45 11.78 -10.84
C ASN A 5 2.71 10.34 -10.37
N VAL A 6 2.02 9.38 -10.98
CA VAL A 6 2.10 7.95 -10.66
C VAL A 6 3.54 7.43 -10.79
N LYS A 7 4.30 7.85 -11.81
CA LYS A 7 5.69 7.39 -12.00
C LYS A 7 6.61 7.84 -10.88
N LEU A 8 6.46 9.08 -10.43
CA LEU A 8 7.23 9.58 -9.29
C LEU A 8 6.82 8.87 -7.99
N TYR A 9 5.53 8.58 -7.82
CA TYR A 9 5.04 7.78 -6.69
C TYR A 9 5.67 6.39 -6.67
N ASP A 10 5.63 5.66 -7.79
CA ASP A 10 6.25 4.34 -7.92
C ASP A 10 7.75 4.37 -7.63
N MET A 11 8.46 5.41 -8.09
CA MET A 11 9.89 5.58 -7.81
C MET A 11 10.17 5.76 -6.31
N VAL A 12 9.36 6.58 -5.62
CA VAL A 12 9.45 6.73 -4.16
C VAL A 12 9.17 5.40 -3.46
N LEU A 13 8.15 4.66 -3.90
CA LEU A 13 7.82 3.36 -3.33
C LEU A 13 8.94 2.33 -3.50
N GLN A 14 9.58 2.28 -4.67
CA GLN A 14 10.73 1.41 -4.92
C GLN A 14 11.93 1.78 -4.02
N PHE A 15 12.15 3.07 -3.80
CA PHE A 15 13.20 3.55 -2.89
C PHE A 15 12.92 3.15 -1.44
N LEU A 16 11.70 3.38 -0.93
CA LEU A 16 11.30 2.96 0.41
C LEU A 16 11.40 1.45 0.60
N ARG A 17 10.98 0.67 -0.41
CA ARG A 17 11.11 -0.79 -0.42
C ARG A 17 12.58 -1.22 -0.35
N THR A 18 13.45 -0.60 -1.14
CA THR A 18 14.90 -0.85 -1.16
C THR A 18 15.51 -0.59 0.22
N LEU A 19 15.17 0.54 0.83
CA LEU A 19 15.65 0.90 2.16
C LEU A 19 15.17 -0.09 3.23
N PHE A 20 13.90 -0.49 3.21
CA PHE A 20 13.39 -1.52 4.11
C PHE A 20 14.13 -2.86 3.94
N LEU A 21 14.32 -3.32 2.71
CA LEU A 21 14.96 -4.62 2.45
C LEU A 21 16.44 -4.63 2.88
N ARG A 22 17.15 -3.52 2.69
CA ARG A 22 18.57 -3.39 3.07
C ARG A 22 18.77 -3.23 4.58
N THR A 23 17.90 -2.46 5.25
CA THR A 23 18.10 -2.05 6.65
C THR A 23 17.24 -2.80 7.65
N ARG A 24 16.15 -3.43 7.18
CA ARG A 24 15.05 -3.98 8.00
C ARG A 24 14.39 -2.96 8.93
N ASN A 25 14.60 -1.66 8.69
CA ASN A 25 13.96 -0.61 9.46
C ASN A 25 12.49 -0.47 9.06
N VAL A 26 11.59 -0.84 9.98
CA VAL A 26 10.13 -0.83 9.78
C VAL A 26 9.55 0.57 9.59
N HIS A 27 10.26 1.64 9.97
CA HIS A 27 9.78 3.01 9.78
C HIS A 27 9.61 3.38 8.30
N TYR A 28 10.30 2.71 7.38
CA TYR A 28 10.06 2.89 5.94
C TYR A 28 8.68 2.37 5.50
N CYS A 29 8.14 1.35 6.17
CA CYS A 29 6.78 0.88 5.95
C CYS A 29 5.75 1.88 6.49
N THR A 30 6.01 2.48 7.66
CA THR A 30 5.19 3.57 8.21
C THR A 30 5.17 4.76 7.26
N LEU A 31 6.34 5.20 6.79
CA LEU A 31 6.44 6.31 5.85
C LEU A 31 5.69 6.06 4.54
N ARG A 32 5.73 4.81 4.03
CA ARG A 32 4.91 4.41 2.86
C ARG A 32 3.42 4.58 3.15
N ALA A 33 2.96 4.10 4.30
CA ALA A 33 1.54 4.17 4.67
C ALA A 33 1.10 5.62 4.86
N GLU A 34 1.87 6.44 5.58
CA GLU A 34 1.58 7.87 5.78
C GLU A 34 1.54 8.64 4.46
N LEU A 35 2.48 8.36 3.55
CA LEU A 35 2.47 8.95 2.21
C LEU A 35 1.16 8.62 1.47
N LEU A 36 0.76 7.34 1.46
CA LEU A 36 -0.46 6.91 0.79
C LEU A 36 -1.72 7.54 1.41
N MET A 37 -1.79 7.63 2.74
CA MET A 37 -2.93 8.26 3.42
C MET A 37 -2.97 9.77 3.19
N SER A 38 -1.82 10.45 3.15
CA SER A 38 -1.78 11.88 2.81
C SER A 38 -2.30 12.15 1.40
N LEU A 39 -2.05 11.24 0.45
CA LEU A 39 -2.55 11.34 -0.93
C LEU A 39 -4.05 11.01 -1.03
N HIS A 40 -4.53 10.08 -0.21
CA HIS A 40 -5.96 9.81 -0.06
C HIS A 40 -6.70 11.05 0.46
N ASP A 41 -6.19 11.70 1.50
CA ASP A 41 -6.82 12.87 2.12
C ASP A 41 -6.83 14.10 1.18
N LEU A 42 -5.89 14.13 0.23
CA LEU A 42 -5.81 15.12 -0.85
C LEU A 42 -6.62 14.74 -2.11
N ASP A 43 -7.40 13.66 -2.05
CA ASP A 43 -8.24 13.13 -3.14
C ASP A 43 -7.45 12.85 -4.44
N VAL A 44 -6.26 12.27 -4.31
CA VAL A 44 -5.42 11.88 -5.45
C VAL A 44 -5.80 10.47 -5.94
N GLY A 45 -7.00 10.37 -6.52
CA GLY A 45 -7.59 9.12 -6.98
C GLY A 45 -6.73 8.31 -7.98
N ASP A 46 -5.93 8.98 -8.81
CA ASP A 46 -5.03 8.33 -9.79
C ASP A 46 -3.99 7.42 -9.12
N ILE A 47 -3.54 7.78 -7.91
CA ILE A 47 -2.59 6.97 -7.13
C ILE A 47 -3.34 5.95 -6.27
N CYS A 48 -4.37 6.40 -5.55
CA CYS A 48 -5.11 5.55 -4.62
C CYS A 48 -5.83 4.38 -5.32
N SER A 49 -6.26 4.56 -6.57
CA SER A 49 -6.94 3.51 -7.34
C SER A 49 -6.01 2.39 -7.84
N VAL A 50 -4.72 2.68 -8.01
CA VAL A 50 -3.73 1.73 -8.52
C VAL A 50 -2.92 1.08 -7.40
N ASP A 51 -2.76 1.72 -6.24
CA ASP A 51 -2.02 1.14 -5.12
C ASP A 51 -2.82 0.01 -4.42
N PRO A 52 -2.30 -1.23 -4.38
CA PRO A 52 -3.00 -2.34 -3.76
C PRO A 52 -3.11 -2.23 -2.23
N CYS A 53 -2.18 -1.53 -1.57
CA CYS A 53 -2.27 -1.27 -0.14
C CYS A 53 -3.46 -0.36 0.18
N HIS A 54 -3.82 0.57 -0.70
CA HIS A 54 -5.00 1.41 -0.52
C HIS A 54 -6.28 0.57 -0.49
N LYS A 55 -6.45 -0.30 -1.50
CA LYS A 55 -7.62 -1.20 -1.61
C LYS A 55 -7.73 -2.13 -0.40
N PHE A 56 -6.61 -2.73 0.02
CA PHE A 56 -6.57 -3.58 1.19
C PHE A 56 -6.96 -2.82 2.46
N THR A 57 -6.32 -1.68 2.73
CA THR A 57 -6.58 -0.85 3.92
C THR A 57 -8.03 -0.41 3.97
N TRP A 58 -8.61 0.03 2.85
CA TRP A 58 -10.00 0.49 2.80
C TRP A 58 -11.02 -0.64 3.04
N CYS A 59 -10.77 -1.82 2.47
CA CYS A 59 -11.58 -3.02 2.71
C CYS A 59 -11.51 -3.44 4.19
N LEU A 60 -10.30 -3.44 4.76
CA LEU A 60 -10.07 -3.80 6.17
C LEU A 60 -10.72 -2.80 7.13
N ASP A 61 -10.57 -1.51 6.86
CA ASP A 61 -11.14 -0.43 7.66
C ASP A 61 -12.68 -0.49 7.68
N ALA A 62 -13.32 -0.82 6.56
CA ALA A 62 -14.75 -1.11 6.53
C ALA A 62 -15.12 -2.31 7.40
N CYS A 63 -14.29 -3.36 7.47
CA CYS A 63 -14.52 -4.48 8.39
C CYS A 63 -14.40 -4.07 9.86
N ILE A 64 -13.40 -3.25 10.19
CA ILE A 64 -13.16 -2.77 11.56
C ILE A 64 -14.32 -1.90 12.03
N ARG A 65 -14.79 -0.96 11.20
CA ARG A 65 -15.95 -0.10 11.52
C ARG A 65 -17.22 -0.91 11.79
N GLU A 66 -17.49 -1.89 10.94
CA GLU A 66 -18.66 -2.78 11.09
C GLU A 66 -18.47 -3.83 12.20
N ARG A 67 -17.25 -3.96 12.74
CA ARG A 67 -16.85 -5.03 13.68
C ARG A 67 -17.19 -6.44 13.17
N PHE A 68 -17.21 -6.59 11.85
CA PHE A 68 -17.64 -7.80 11.19
C PHE A 68 -16.92 -7.98 9.85
N VAL A 69 -16.42 -9.19 9.65
CA VAL A 69 -15.80 -9.63 8.39
C VAL A 69 -16.71 -10.71 7.81
N ASP A 70 -17.55 -10.34 6.85
CA ASP A 70 -18.36 -11.31 6.13
C ASP A 70 -17.51 -12.16 5.15
N SER A 71 -18.09 -13.25 4.64
CA SER A 71 -17.37 -14.15 3.73
C SER A 71 -16.94 -13.49 2.41
N LYS A 72 -17.62 -12.44 1.95
CA LYS A 72 -17.22 -11.70 0.75
C LYS A 72 -15.99 -10.85 1.04
N ARG A 73 -16.00 -10.06 2.11
CA ARG A 73 -14.85 -9.24 2.55
C ARG A 73 -13.65 -10.10 2.91
N ALA A 74 -13.86 -11.25 3.56
CA ALA A 74 -12.79 -12.21 3.83
C ALA A 74 -12.10 -12.68 2.54
N ARG A 75 -12.88 -13.02 1.50
CA ARG A 75 -12.33 -13.42 0.19
C ARG A 75 -11.61 -12.27 -0.51
N GLU A 76 -12.12 -11.04 -0.42
CA GLU A 76 -11.45 -9.85 -0.98
C GLU A 76 -10.10 -9.61 -0.28
N LEU A 77 -10.07 -9.62 1.06
CA LEU A 77 -8.85 -9.48 1.85
C LEU A 77 -7.83 -10.56 1.52
N GLN A 78 -8.28 -11.82 1.37
CA GLN A 78 -7.42 -12.92 0.96
C GLN A 78 -6.85 -12.69 -0.45
N GLY A 79 -7.69 -12.29 -1.41
CA GLY A 79 -7.25 -12.04 -2.79
C GLY A 79 -6.18 -10.94 -2.90
N PHE A 80 -6.24 -9.91 -2.04
CA PHE A 80 -5.17 -8.91 -1.97
C PHE A 80 -3.83 -9.50 -1.50
N LEU A 81 -3.86 -10.48 -0.60
CA LEU A 81 -2.66 -11.12 -0.05
C LEU A 81 -2.10 -12.21 -0.98
N ASP A 82 -2.95 -12.91 -1.74
CA ASP A 82 -2.53 -13.94 -2.70
C ASP A 82 -1.62 -13.36 -3.80
N GLY A 83 -1.78 -12.07 -4.13
CA GLY A 83 -0.92 -11.35 -5.07
C GLY A 83 0.51 -11.07 -4.55
N VAL A 84 0.77 -11.28 -3.26
CA VAL A 84 2.07 -10.98 -2.63
C VAL A 84 3.02 -12.18 -2.78
N LYS A 85 3.81 -12.17 -3.86
CA LYS A 85 4.82 -13.20 -4.11
C LYS A 85 6.04 -13.04 -3.20
N LYS A 86 6.31 -14.05 -2.39
CA LYS A 86 7.54 -14.14 -1.59
C LYS A 86 8.76 -14.27 -2.50
N GLY A 87 9.85 -13.56 -2.18
CA GLY A 87 11.16 -13.71 -2.85
C GLY A 87 11.31 -13.03 -4.21
N GLN A 88 10.33 -12.25 -4.68
CA GLN A 88 10.46 -11.39 -5.88
C GLN A 88 10.81 -9.95 -5.53
N GLU A 89 11.67 -9.77 -4.53
CA GLU A 89 12.07 -8.44 -4.10
C GLU A 89 13.17 -7.88 -5.01
N GLN A 90 12.77 -7.07 -6.00
CA GLN A 90 13.74 -6.24 -6.72
C GLN A 90 14.12 -5.03 -5.87
N VAL A 91 15.43 -4.79 -5.82
CA VAL A 91 16.07 -3.68 -5.12
C VAL A 91 16.70 -2.78 -6.17
N LEU A 92 16.64 -1.47 -5.96
CA LEU A 92 17.38 -0.54 -6.83
C LEU A 92 18.88 -0.65 -6.56
N GLY A 93 19.67 -0.77 -7.64
CA GLY A 93 21.14 -0.88 -7.61
C GLY A 93 21.61 -2.22 -7.10
#